data_AF-A0A9D5GSV7-F1
#
_entry.id   AF-A0A9D5GSV7-F1
#
_cell.length_a   1.000
_cell.length_b   1.000
_cell.length_c   1.000
_cell.angle_alpha   90.00
_cell.angle_beta   90.00
_cell.angle_gamma   90.00
#
_symmetry.space_group_name_H-M   'P 1'
#
loop_
_entity.id
_entity.type
_entity.pdbx_description
1 polymer ?
#
loop_
_entity_poly.entity_id
_entity_poly.type
_entity_poly.pdbx_seq_one_letter_code
_entity_poly.pdbx_strand_id
1 'polypeptide(L)' 'MLNGDLLIKKEEGYANSKDDLVLNFSKQFMNKIEAMKQSNFELKTAKVNFIVYWLKEEAQQEVKVILPELYFEKQQNR' A
#
# COMPACT_ATOMS: atom_id res chain seq x y z
N MET A 1 7.16 7.88 9.54
CA MET A 1 6.87 6.65 8.77
C MET A 1 8.19 5.97 8.47
N LEU A 2 8.35 4.73 8.92
CA LEU A 2 9.56 3.92 8.78
C LEU A 2 9.25 2.62 8.04
N ASN A 3 10.29 1.88 7.64
CA ASN A 3 10.13 0.47 7.26
C ASN A 3 9.44 -0.25 8.41
N GLY A 4 8.42 -1.03 8.07
CA GLY A 4 7.70 -1.83 9.04
C GLY A 4 6.36 -1.26 9.48
N ASP A 5 6.10 0.02 9.22
CA ASP A 5 4.86 0.66 9.64
C ASP A 5 3.65 0.05 8.93
N LEU A 6 2.59 -0.18 9.70
CA LEU A 6 1.30 -0.60 9.18
C LEU A 6 0.58 0.58 8.55
N LEU A 7 -0.06 0.30 7.42
CA LEU A 7 -0.88 1.26 6.71
C LEU A 7 -2.36 1.01 7.02
N ILE A 8 -3.07 2.08 7.35
CA ILE A 8 -4.47 2.05 7.74
C ILE A 8 -5.31 2.29 6.49
N LYS A 9 -6.22 1.35 6.19
CA LYS A 9 -7.15 1.50 5.07
C LYS A 9 -8.12 2.66 5.33
N LYS A 10 -8.25 3.56 4.36
CA LYS A 10 -9.20 4.69 4.30
C LYS A 10 -10.05 4.56 3.03
N GLU A 11 -11.02 5.45 2.84
CA GLU A 11 -11.85 5.47 1.63
C GLU A 11 -11.01 5.73 0.37
N GLU A 12 -10.06 6.67 0.45
CA GLU A 12 -9.26 7.13 -0.70
C GLU A 12 -7.95 6.34 -0.91
N GLY A 13 -7.62 5.39 -0.04
CA GLY A 13 -6.38 4.62 -0.11
C GLY A 13 -5.89 4.13 1.24
N TYR A 14 -4.58 4.25 1.48
CA TYR A 14 -4.00 3.90 2.78
C TYR A 14 -3.20 5.05 3.37
N ALA A 15 -3.44 5.29 4.66
CA ALA A 15 -2.79 6.31 5.45
C ALA A 15 -1.73 5.72 6.38
N ASN A 16 -0.75 6.55 6.73
CA ASN A 16 0.20 6.24 7.78
C ASN A 16 -0.43 6.51 9.17
N SER A 17 0.32 6.28 10.26
CA SER A 17 -0.16 6.53 11.63
C SER A 17 -0.43 8.00 11.98
N LYS A 18 0.00 8.94 11.14
CA LYS A 18 -0.26 10.38 11.25
C LYS A 18 -1.46 10.84 10.43
N ASP A 19 -2.19 9.90 9.82
CA ASP A 19 -3.33 10.14 8.95
C ASP A 19 -2.99 10.75 7.58
N ASP A 20 -1.70 10.81 7.21
CA ASP A 20 -1.31 11.24 5.87
C ASP A 20 -1.59 10.11 4.86
N LEU A 21 -2.29 10.42 3.76
CA LEU A 21 -2.48 9.49 2.65
C LEU A 21 -1.14 9.26 1.94
N VAL A 22 -0.60 8.05 2.04
CA VAL A 22 0.74 7.71 1.53
C VAL A 22 0.73 6.69 0.40
N LEU A 23 -0.40 6.02 0.19
CA LEU A 23 -0.53 4.97 -0.81
C LEU A 23 -1.91 5.01 -1.45
N ASN A 24 -1.92 5.06 -2.78
CA ASN A 24 -3.09 4.81 -3.59
C ASN A 24 -2.73 3.74 -4.64
N PHE A 25 -3.63 2.78 -4.85
CA PHE A 25 -3.40 1.71 -5.81
C PHE A 25 -3.79 2.16 -7.21
N SER A 26 -2.98 1.78 -8.20
CA SER A 26 -3.38 1.96 -9.59
C SER A 26 -4.64 1.15 -9.90
N LYS A 27 -5.44 1.61 -10.87
CA LYS A 27 -6.64 0.88 -11.33
C LYS A 27 -6.33 -0.58 -11.69
N GLN A 28 -5.20 -0.81 -12.36
CA GLN A 28 -4.76 -2.16 -12.71
C GLN A 28 -4.52 -3.04 -11.48
N PHE A 29 -3.91 -2.49 -10.43
CA PHE A 29 -3.67 -3.24 -9.20
C PHE A 29 -4.96 -3.49 -8.42
N MET A 30 -5.90 -2.55 -8.40
CA MET A 30 -7.23 -2.76 -7.81
C MET A 30 -7.97 -3.92 -8.48
N ASN A 31 -7.92 -4.05 -9.81
CA ASN A 31 -8.50 -5.19 -10.51
C ASN A 31 -7.87 -6.53 -10.07
N LYS A 32 -6.56 -6.54 -9.78
CA LYS A 32 -5.87 -7.73 -9.27
C LYS A 32 -6.33 -8.10 -7.84
N ILE A 33 -6.52 -7.10 -6.97
CA ILE A 33 -7.10 -7.32 -5.63
C ILE A 33 -8.51 -7.89 -5.74
N GLU A 34 -9.33 -7.36 -6.66
CA GLU A 34 -10.69 -7.84 -6.88
C GLU A 34 -10.72 -9.30 -7.38
N ALA A 35 -9.86 -9.66 -8.33
CA ALA A 35 -9.71 -11.04 -8.78
C ALA A 35 -9.28 -11.98 -7.64
N MET A 36 -8.40 -11.52 -6.74
CA MET A 36 -8.01 -12.27 -5.54
C MET A 36 -9.19 -12.46 -4.57
N LYS A 37 -10.02 -11.42 -4.36
CA LYS A 37 -11.24 -11.53 -3.55
C LYS A 37 -12.23 -12.55 -4.10
N GLN A 38 -12.42 -12.59 -5.42
CA GLN A 38 -13.24 -13.63 -6.07
C GLN A 38 -12.70 -15.04 -5.83
N SER A 39 -11.41 -15.17 -5.54
CA SER A 39 -10.75 -16.43 -5.20
C SER A 39 -10.69 -16.70 -3.67
N ASN A 40 -11.54 -16.03 -2.88
CA ASN A 40 -11.57 -16.07 -1.42
C ASN A 40 -10.30 -15.54 -0.73
N PHE A 41 -9.49 -14.70 -1.37
CA PHE A 41 -8.36 -14.04 -0.74
C PHE A 41 -8.69 -12.59 -0.41
N GLU A 42 -8.62 -12.23 0.86
CA GLU A 42 -8.81 -10.85 1.32
C GLU A 42 -7.50 -10.20 1.73
N LEU A 43 -7.31 -8.95 1.31
CA LEU A 43 -6.22 -8.11 1.80
C LEU A 43 -6.47 -7.75 3.27
N LYS A 44 -5.66 -8.30 4.18
CA LYS A 44 -5.75 -8.04 5.63
C LYS A 44 -4.83 -6.92 6.08
N THR A 45 -3.63 -6.86 5.52
CA THR A 45 -2.60 -5.96 6.02
C THR A 45 -1.77 -5.39 4.89
N ALA A 46 -1.50 -4.09 4.98
CA ALA A 46 -0.54 -3.39 4.13
C ALA A 46 0.56 -2.83 5.04
N LYS A 47 1.82 -3.14 4.71
CA LYS A 47 2.98 -2.76 5.51
C LYS A 47 4.00 -2.07 4.63
N VAL A 48 4.63 -1.00 5.10
CA VAL A 48 5.70 -0.34 4.35
C VAL A 48 6.93 -1.24 4.34
N ASN A 49 7.39 -1.66 3.16
CA ASN A 49 8.60 -2.46 3.02
C ASN A 49 9.78 -1.62 2.52
N PHE A 50 9.66 -0.89 1.41
CA PHE A 50 10.74 -0.01 0.97
C PHE A 50 10.28 1.43 0.86
N ILE A 51 11.16 2.34 1.27
CA ILE A 51 11.01 3.78 1.05
C ILE A 51 12.24 4.20 0.24
N VAL A 52 12.01 4.51 -1.04
CA VAL A 52 13.07 4.98 -1.93
C VAL A 52 12.96 6.50 -2.01
N TYR A 53 14.08 7.16 -1.73
CA TYR A 53 14.23 8.60 -1.87
C TYR A 53 14.94 8.86 -3.19
N TRP A 54 14.23 9.47 -4.14
CA TRP A 54 14.84 9.95 -5.37
C TRP A 54 14.95 11.47 -5.30
N LEU A 55 16.16 11.97 -5.09
CA LEU A 55 16.47 13.38 -5.21
C LEU A 55 16.78 13.68 -6.67
N LYS A 56 15.97 14.54 -7.31
CA LYS A 56 16.30 15.04 -8.64
C LYS A 56 17.13 16.31 -8.46
N GLU A 57 18.45 16.19 -8.57
CA GLU A 57 19.43 17.26 -8.25
C GLU A 57 19.11 18.58 -8.98
N GLU A 58 18.59 18.51 -10.20
CA GLU A 58 18.24 19.70 -11.00
C GLU A 58 16.93 20.39 -10.58
N ALA A 59 16.03 19.68 -9.89
CA ALA A 59 14.67 20.17 -9.63
C ALA A 59 14.38 20.51 -8.16
N GLN A 60 15.35 20.31 -7.24
CA GLN A 60 15.13 20.38 -5.78
C GLN A 60 13.88 19.61 -5.30
N GLN A 61 13.39 18.66 -6.10
CA GLN A 61 12.18 17.92 -5.82
C GLN A 61 12.57 16.53 -5.35
N GLU A 62 12.23 16.24 -4.10
CA GLU A 62 12.36 14.92 -3.51
C GLU A 62 11.12 14.11 -3.84
N VAL A 63 11.30 13.01 -4.57
CA VAL A 63 10.24 12.02 -4.80
C VAL A 63 10.44 10.87 -3.83
N LYS A 64 9.44 10.65 -2.98
CA LYS A 64 9.39 9.52 -2.06
C LYS A 64 8.52 8.41 -2.65
N VAL A 65 9.14 7.31 -3.06
CA VAL A 65 8.43 6.12 -3.57
C VAL A 65 8.30 5.10 -2.44
N ILE A 66 7.07 4.72 -2.12
CA ILE A 66 6.78 3.73 -1.08
C ILE A 66 6.37 2.43 -1.77
N LEU A 67 7.10 1.35 -1.47
CA LEU A 67 6.78 0.01 -1.90
C LEU A 67 6.23 -0.77 -0.71
N PRO A 68 4.91 -0.99 -0.63
CA PRO A 68 4.30 -1.77 0.43
C PRO A 68 4.38 -3.27 0.15
N GLU A 69 4.46 -4.05 1.21
CA GLU A 69 4.15 -5.48 1.22
C GLU A 69 2.69 -5.67 1.65
N LEU A 70 1.96 -6.50 0.91
CA LEU A 70 0.54 -6.74 1.13
C LEU A 70 0.31 -8.19 1.50
N TYR A 71 -0.37 -8.40 2.64
CA TYR A 71 -0.71 -9.72 3.14
C TYR A 71 -2.17 -10.03 2.85
N PHE A 72 -2.37 -11.08 2.06
CA PHE A 72 -3.68 -11.63 1.75
C PHE A 72 -3.91 -12.91 2.54
N GLU A 73 -5.09 -13.04 3.12
CA GLU A 73 -5.50 -14.23 3.84
C GLU A 73 -6.62 -14.93 3.09
N LYS A 74 -6.56 -16.26 3.00
CA LYS A 74 -7.63 -17.05 2.43
C LYS A 74 -8.76 -17.15 3.46
N GLN A 75 -9.92 -16.60 3.12
CA GLN A 75 -11.16 -16.80 3.87
C GLN A 75 -11.59 -18.28 3.71
N GLN A 76 -11.25 -19.12 4.69
CA GLN A 76 -11.92 -20.41 4.85
C GLN A 76 -13.33 -20.12 5.38
N ASN A 77 -14.34 -20.28 4.53
CA ASN A 77 -15.71 -20.38 5.00
C ASN A 77 -15.79 -21.59 5.94
N ARG A 78 -15.96 -21.35 7.24
CA ARG A 78 -16.39 -22.37 8.21
C ARG A 78 -17.91 -22.39 8.27
#